data_AF-A0A2C5XVI4-F1
#
_entry.id   AF-A0A2C5XVI4-F1
#
_cell.length_a   1.000
_cell.length_b   1.000
_cell.length_c   1.000
_cell.angle_alpha   90.00
_cell.angle_beta   90.00
_cell.angle_gamma   90.00
#
_symmetry.space_group_name_H-M   'P 1'
#
loop_
_entity.id
_entity.type
_entity.pdbx_description
1 polymer ?
#
loop_
_entity_poly.entity_id
_entity_poly.type
_entity_poly.pdbx_seq_one_letter_code
_entity_poly.pdbx_strand_id
1 'polypeptide(L)'
;MRLQVGPSGPVRIVVSTLAEAEFLLPALLDLGRSDRPVNILYGLPLPRSAIPRLSALSHALGPRSISVLVDDPAQVPLIQTLASQAVDAPLVFIKIDMGGRRAGVTVEGERMAELVAALRAAKGIVLAGLYSHAGHSYAGRSRGDALRMLGEEIGALGRGAERVREGFGDELGLVLSVGASPTALAARGLADDVNDADDDDDDMAAEKSTLTKLASTPSSTSNNSPPEASTRPASPGPT
;
A
#
# COMPACT_ATOMS: atom_id res chain seq x y z
N MET A 1 -17.59 6.57 8.76
CA MET A 1 -16.20 6.80 8.30
C MET A 1 -15.37 7.70 9.22
N ARG A 2 -15.89 8.84 9.72
CA ARG A 2 -15.14 9.75 10.63
C ARG A 2 -14.51 9.07 11.85
N LEU A 3 -15.07 7.96 12.34
CA LEU A 3 -14.52 7.22 13.50
C LEU A 3 -13.27 6.39 13.19
N GLN A 4 -13.03 6.04 11.92
CA GLN A 4 -11.91 5.18 11.51
C GLN A 4 -10.72 5.96 10.97
N VAL A 5 -10.92 7.22 10.60
CA VAL A 5 -9.88 8.12 10.13
C VAL A 5 -9.60 9.12 11.23
N GLY A 6 -8.35 9.20 11.70
CA GLY A 6 -7.96 10.10 12.78
C GLY A 6 -8.31 11.57 12.50
N PRO A 7 -8.20 12.45 13.52
CA PRO A 7 -8.59 13.86 13.39
C PRO A 7 -7.72 14.62 12.38
N SER A 8 -6.48 14.18 12.16
CA SER A 8 -5.50 14.79 11.26
C SER A 8 -4.80 13.74 10.38
N GLY A 9 -3.97 14.20 9.46
CA GLY A 9 -3.15 13.35 8.60
C GLY A 9 -3.88 12.78 7.37
N PRO A 10 -3.15 12.04 6.51
CA PRO A 10 -3.68 11.49 5.28
C PRO A 10 -4.79 10.47 5.55
N VAL A 11 -5.81 10.48 4.69
CA VAL A 11 -6.93 9.54 4.71
C VAL A 11 -6.61 8.42 3.73
N ARG A 12 -6.24 7.24 4.26
CA ARG A 12 -5.99 6.05 3.45
C ARG A 12 -7.02 4.99 3.81
N ILE A 13 -7.80 4.56 2.84
CA ILE A 13 -8.82 3.54 3.04
C ILE A 13 -8.60 2.38 2.09
N VAL A 14 -8.88 1.17 2.57
CA VAL A 14 -8.95 -0.03 1.73
C VAL A 14 -10.42 -0.37 1.56
N VAL A 15 -10.85 -0.58 0.32
CA VAL A 15 -12.19 -1.05 -0.02
C VAL A 15 -12.12 -2.44 -0.63
N SER A 16 -13.10 -3.28 -0.33
CA SER A 16 -13.22 -4.61 -0.92
C SER A 16 -14.02 -4.58 -2.23
N THR A 17 -14.85 -3.55 -2.44
CA THR A 17 -15.62 -3.35 -3.67
C THR A 17 -15.57 -1.91 -4.16
N LEU A 18 -15.81 -1.73 -5.46
CA LEU A 18 -15.95 -0.39 -6.04
C LEU A 18 -17.25 0.31 -5.60
N ALA A 19 -18.28 -0.47 -5.24
CA ALA A 19 -19.52 0.08 -4.69
C ALA A 19 -19.28 0.71 -3.31
N GLU A 20 -18.41 0.12 -2.49
CA GLU A 20 -17.97 0.74 -1.23
C GLU A 20 -17.23 2.06 -1.49
N ALA A 21 -16.29 2.11 -2.45
CA ALA A 21 -15.59 3.35 -2.78
C ALA A 21 -16.55 4.47 -3.22
N GLU A 22 -17.51 4.16 -4.09
CA GLU A 22 -18.51 5.10 -4.56
C GLU A 22 -19.44 5.56 -3.44
N PHE A 23 -19.85 4.64 -2.56
CA PHE A 23 -20.66 4.97 -1.39
C PHE A 23 -19.93 5.91 -0.43
N LEU A 24 -18.62 5.72 -0.25
CA LEU A 24 -17.79 6.56 0.62
C LEU A 24 -17.39 7.90 -0.01
N LEU A 25 -17.55 8.06 -1.33
CA LEU A 25 -17.07 9.23 -2.09
C LEU A 25 -17.51 10.58 -1.49
N PRO A 26 -18.78 10.83 -1.11
CA PRO A 26 -19.17 12.11 -0.52
C PRO A 26 -18.39 12.43 0.77
N ALA A 27 -18.21 11.44 1.65
CA ALA A 27 -17.46 11.62 2.89
C ALA A 27 -15.96 11.85 2.64
N LEU A 28 -15.41 11.22 1.60
CA LEU A 28 -14.01 11.40 1.21
C LEU A 28 -13.76 12.80 0.63
N LEU A 29 -14.69 13.33 -0.17
CA LEU A 29 -14.62 14.70 -0.69
C LEU A 29 -14.66 15.73 0.45
N ASP A 30 -15.51 15.54 1.44
CA ASP A 30 -15.58 16.43 2.60
C ASP A 30 -14.28 16.41 3.44
N LEU A 31 -13.63 15.25 3.55
CA LEU A 31 -12.32 15.16 4.19
C LEU A 31 -11.22 15.78 3.33
N GLY A 32 -11.26 15.61 2.01
CA GLY A 32 -10.30 16.20 1.08
C GLY A 32 -10.32 17.74 1.10
N ARG A 33 -11.50 18.35 1.30
CA ARG A 33 -11.65 19.80 1.51
C ARG A 33 -10.94 20.32 2.77
N SER A 34 -10.61 19.44 3.70
CA SER A 34 -9.83 19.78 4.91
C SER A 34 -8.32 19.73 4.67
N ASP A 35 -7.87 19.81 3.40
CA ASP A 35 -6.47 19.70 2.96
C ASP A 35 -5.80 18.38 3.38
N ARG A 36 -6.60 17.31 3.50
CA ARG A 36 -6.11 15.97 3.84
C ARG A 36 -5.96 15.16 2.57
N PRO A 37 -4.76 14.67 2.24
CA PRO A 37 -4.58 13.77 1.10
C PRO A 37 -5.45 12.52 1.26
N VAL A 38 -6.29 12.24 0.28
CA VAL A 38 -7.18 11.08 0.27
C VAL A 38 -6.64 10.04 -0.70
N ASN A 39 -6.61 8.79 -0.29
CA ASN A 39 -6.26 7.66 -1.15
C ASN A 39 -7.16 6.44 -0.86
N ILE A 40 -7.66 5.83 -1.92
CA ILE A 40 -8.42 4.58 -1.90
C ILE A 40 -7.57 3.47 -2.51
N LEU A 41 -7.31 2.42 -1.75
CA LEU A 41 -6.79 1.16 -2.25
C LEU A 41 -7.95 0.21 -2.57
N TYR A 42 -8.08 -0.19 -3.84
CA TYR A 42 -8.95 -1.30 -4.21
C TYR A 42 -8.29 -2.62 -3.80
N GLY A 43 -8.83 -3.26 -2.76
CA GLY A 43 -8.25 -4.37 -2.01
C GLY A 43 -8.32 -5.74 -2.69
N LEU A 44 -8.56 -5.79 -4.00
CA LEU A 44 -8.53 -7.00 -4.81
C LEU A 44 -7.61 -6.80 -6.02
N PRO A 45 -6.98 -7.88 -6.54
CA PRO A 45 -6.19 -7.79 -7.76
C PRO A 45 -6.98 -7.16 -8.90
N LEU A 46 -6.42 -6.16 -9.57
CA LEU A 46 -7.09 -5.30 -10.54
C LEU A 46 -7.73 -6.10 -11.70
N PRO A 47 -9.07 -6.14 -11.83
CA PRO A 47 -9.72 -6.68 -13.01
C PRO A 47 -9.96 -5.57 -14.05
N ARG A 48 -10.07 -5.96 -15.33
CA ARG A 48 -10.36 -5.01 -16.43
C ARG A 48 -11.65 -4.21 -16.22
N SER A 49 -12.67 -4.83 -15.64
CA SER A 49 -13.97 -4.20 -15.38
C SER A 49 -13.92 -3.07 -14.34
N ALA A 50 -12.87 -2.99 -13.53
CA ALA A 50 -12.72 -1.94 -12.52
C ALA A 50 -12.25 -0.60 -13.09
N ILE A 51 -11.58 -0.61 -14.25
CA ILE A 51 -10.87 0.56 -14.80
C ILE A 51 -11.78 1.78 -14.95
N PRO A 52 -12.98 1.70 -15.57
CA PRO A 52 -13.81 2.90 -15.77
C PRO A 52 -14.24 3.55 -14.45
N ARG A 53 -14.56 2.74 -13.45
CA ARG A 53 -15.01 3.22 -12.13
C ARG A 53 -13.87 3.81 -11.32
N LEU A 54 -12.68 3.18 -11.37
CA LEU A 54 -11.47 3.72 -10.74
C LEU A 54 -11.02 5.04 -11.38
N SER A 55 -11.11 5.16 -12.70
CA SER A 55 -10.84 6.42 -13.41
C SER A 55 -11.82 7.51 -12.94
N ALA A 56 -13.13 7.23 -12.89
CA ALA A 56 -14.12 8.19 -12.42
C ALA A 56 -13.85 8.65 -10.97
N LEU A 57 -13.48 7.72 -10.07
CA LEU A 57 -13.07 8.04 -8.70
C LEU A 57 -11.81 8.91 -8.67
N SER A 58 -10.83 8.65 -9.54
CA SER A 58 -9.63 9.48 -9.66
C SER A 58 -9.97 10.92 -10.07
N HIS A 59 -10.89 11.12 -11.01
CA HIS A 59 -11.36 12.45 -11.42
C HIS A 59 -12.07 13.20 -10.30
N ALA A 60 -12.85 12.48 -9.48
CA ALA A 60 -13.55 13.09 -8.35
C ALA A 60 -12.60 13.47 -7.20
N LEU A 61 -11.63 12.61 -6.88
CA LEU A 61 -10.76 12.75 -5.71
C LEU A 61 -9.45 13.50 -6.00
N GLY A 62 -9.05 13.60 -7.25
CA GLY A 62 -7.83 14.30 -7.68
C GLY A 62 -6.58 13.41 -7.74
N PRO A 63 -5.39 14.01 -7.79
CA PRO A 63 -4.12 13.29 -7.99
C PRO A 63 -3.79 12.36 -6.81
N ARG A 64 -3.00 11.32 -7.08
CA ARG A 64 -2.55 10.31 -6.08
C ARG A 64 -3.67 9.62 -5.28
N SER A 65 -4.92 9.71 -5.73
CA SER A 65 -6.09 9.24 -4.97
C SER A 65 -6.40 7.76 -5.13
N ILE A 66 -5.86 7.08 -6.14
CA ILE A 66 -6.17 5.69 -6.45
C ILE A 66 -4.94 4.81 -6.27
N SER A 67 -5.13 3.71 -5.55
CA SER A 67 -4.19 2.61 -5.42
C SER A 67 -4.82 1.29 -5.81
N VAL A 68 -4.04 0.41 -6.41
CA VAL A 68 -4.49 -0.90 -6.90
C VAL A 68 -3.54 -2.00 -6.48
N LEU A 69 -4.08 -3.20 -6.33
CA LEU A 69 -3.31 -4.42 -6.11
C LEU A 69 -3.07 -5.15 -7.42
N VAL A 70 -1.88 -5.74 -7.57
CA VAL A 70 -1.55 -6.68 -8.66
C VAL A 70 -0.80 -7.89 -8.14
N ASP A 71 -1.05 -9.03 -8.78
CA ASP A 71 -0.39 -10.32 -8.54
C ASP A 71 -0.16 -11.12 -9.83
N ASP A 72 -0.42 -10.52 -10.99
CA ASP A 72 -0.22 -11.14 -12.30
C ASP A 72 0.38 -10.14 -13.29
N PRO A 73 1.44 -10.50 -14.05
CA PRO A 73 2.02 -9.63 -15.08
C PRO A 73 0.99 -9.13 -16.12
N ALA A 74 -0.06 -9.93 -16.41
CA ALA A 74 -1.13 -9.57 -17.33
C ALA A 74 -1.97 -8.36 -16.85
N GLN A 75 -1.84 -7.95 -15.59
CA GLN A 75 -2.49 -6.76 -15.06
C GLN A 75 -1.72 -5.47 -15.37
N VAL A 76 -0.44 -5.53 -15.74
CA VAL A 76 0.36 -4.33 -16.03
C VAL A 76 -0.23 -3.49 -17.17
N PRO A 77 -0.67 -4.06 -18.31
CA PRO A 77 -1.40 -3.30 -19.34
C PRO A 77 -2.71 -2.66 -18.84
N LEU A 78 -3.38 -3.29 -17.86
CA LEU A 78 -4.60 -2.75 -17.25
C LEU A 78 -4.27 -1.51 -16.41
N ILE A 79 -3.17 -1.54 -15.65
CA ILE A 79 -2.70 -0.37 -14.89
C ILE A 79 -2.36 0.78 -15.86
N GLN A 80 -1.67 0.51 -16.96
CA GLN A 80 -1.35 1.53 -17.96
C GLN A 80 -2.60 2.13 -18.60
N THR A 81 -3.61 1.29 -18.87
CA THR A 81 -4.92 1.75 -19.34
C THR A 81 -5.57 2.67 -18.30
N LEU A 82 -5.58 2.28 -17.02
CA LEU A 82 -6.08 3.13 -15.93
C LEU A 82 -5.30 4.45 -15.84
N ALA A 83 -3.97 4.41 -15.92
CA ALA A 83 -3.11 5.60 -15.87
C ALA A 83 -3.43 6.59 -16.99
N SER A 84 -3.74 6.11 -18.19
CA SER A 84 -4.13 6.97 -19.32
C SER A 84 -5.49 7.64 -19.16
N GLN A 85 -6.34 7.14 -18.25
CA GLN A 85 -7.71 7.60 -18.02
C GLN A 85 -7.87 8.33 -16.68
N ALA A 86 -6.92 8.18 -15.76
CA ALA A 86 -6.92 8.80 -14.44
C ALA A 86 -6.36 10.22 -14.49
N VAL A 87 -6.56 10.99 -13.41
CA VAL A 87 -5.97 12.34 -13.26
C VAL A 87 -4.45 12.28 -13.11
N ASP A 88 -3.95 11.21 -12.51
CA ASP A 88 -2.54 11.00 -12.18
C ASP A 88 -2.21 9.49 -12.18
N ALA A 89 -0.92 9.17 -12.19
CA ALA A 89 -0.43 7.80 -12.17
C ALA A 89 -0.96 7.05 -10.92
N PRO A 90 -1.66 5.90 -11.10
CA PRO A 90 -2.14 5.12 -9.98
C PRO A 90 -0.97 4.53 -9.18
N LEU A 91 -1.17 4.39 -7.87
CA LEU A 91 -0.20 3.70 -7.01
C LEU A 91 -0.41 2.20 -7.13
N VAL A 92 0.67 1.48 -7.36
CA VAL A 92 0.63 0.03 -7.52
C VAL A 92 1.24 -0.61 -6.29
N PHE A 93 0.54 -1.60 -5.75
CA PHE A 93 1.04 -2.49 -4.71
C PHE A 93 1.10 -3.91 -5.25
N ILE A 94 2.24 -4.58 -5.08
CA ILE A 94 2.34 -6.02 -5.37
C ILE A 94 1.71 -6.77 -4.19
N LYS A 95 0.68 -7.56 -4.48
CA LYS A 95 0.05 -8.44 -3.49
C LYS A 95 0.93 -9.68 -3.30
N ILE A 96 1.37 -9.91 -2.08
CA ILE A 96 2.16 -11.09 -1.72
C ILE A 96 1.26 -12.13 -1.05
N ASP A 97 1.40 -13.39 -1.49
CA ASP A 97 0.86 -14.55 -0.77
C ASP A 97 1.92 -15.09 0.18
N MET A 98 1.64 -14.98 1.47
CA MET A 98 2.48 -15.51 2.56
C MET A 98 2.01 -16.89 3.06
N GLY A 99 1.19 -17.62 2.29
CA GLY A 99 0.67 -18.94 2.63
C GLY A 99 -0.86 -19.03 2.78
N GLY A 100 -1.56 -17.91 2.57
CA GLY A 100 -3.02 -17.82 2.66
C GLY A 100 -3.72 -18.41 1.44
N ARG A 101 -3.01 -18.52 0.30
CA ARG A 101 -3.47 -19.20 -0.93
C ARG A 101 -4.83 -18.69 -1.45
N ARG A 102 -5.07 -17.38 -1.29
CA ARG A 102 -6.27 -16.70 -1.81
C ARG A 102 -5.96 -15.88 -3.06
N ALA A 103 -4.93 -15.04 -2.98
CA ALA A 103 -4.43 -14.16 -4.02
C ALA A 103 -3.02 -13.71 -3.62
N GLY A 104 -2.27 -13.18 -4.58
CA GLY A 104 -0.89 -12.75 -4.39
C GLY A 104 0.13 -13.69 -5.02
N VAL A 105 1.29 -13.12 -5.36
CA VAL A 105 2.46 -13.88 -5.79
C VAL A 105 3.24 -14.39 -4.59
N THR A 106 3.82 -15.58 -4.70
CA THR A 106 4.83 -16.04 -3.75
C THR A 106 6.15 -15.34 -4.01
N VAL A 107 6.89 -15.00 -2.96
CA VAL A 107 8.15 -14.22 -3.08
C VAL A 107 9.18 -14.91 -3.98
N GLU A 108 9.31 -16.23 -3.85
CA GLU A 108 10.27 -17.05 -4.61
C GLU A 108 9.71 -17.57 -5.96
N GLY A 109 8.49 -17.17 -6.34
CA GLY A 109 7.85 -17.68 -7.55
C GLY A 109 8.31 -16.99 -8.83
N GLU A 110 8.34 -17.72 -9.95
CA GLU A 110 8.63 -17.16 -11.28
C GLU A 110 7.71 -15.96 -11.62
N ARG A 111 6.44 -16.06 -11.24
CA ARG A 111 5.44 -15.01 -11.42
C ARG A 111 5.82 -13.69 -10.73
N MET A 112 6.51 -13.74 -9.58
CA MET A 112 7.01 -12.53 -8.92
C MET A 112 8.09 -11.86 -9.78
N ALA A 113 9.03 -12.65 -10.31
CA ALA A 113 10.08 -12.12 -11.18
C ALA A 113 9.51 -11.52 -12.48
N GLU A 114 8.55 -12.20 -13.12
CA GLU A 114 7.86 -11.71 -14.30
C GLU A 114 7.09 -10.41 -14.02
N LEU A 115 6.40 -10.33 -12.89
CA LEU A 115 5.63 -9.16 -12.50
C LEU A 115 6.53 -7.96 -12.23
N VAL A 116 7.63 -8.15 -11.48
CA VAL A 116 8.64 -7.11 -11.23
C VAL A 116 9.24 -6.61 -12.54
N ALA A 117 9.60 -7.51 -13.47
CA ALA A 117 10.14 -7.12 -14.78
C ALA A 117 9.11 -6.33 -15.61
N ALA A 118 7.85 -6.76 -15.63
CA ALA A 118 6.78 -6.07 -16.35
C ALA A 118 6.49 -4.68 -15.76
N LEU A 119 6.45 -4.55 -14.43
CA LEU A 119 6.27 -3.27 -13.74
C LEU A 119 7.45 -2.32 -13.99
N ARG A 120 8.68 -2.83 -14.04
CA ARG A 120 9.88 -2.02 -14.33
C ARG A 120 9.85 -1.43 -15.74
N ALA A 121 9.37 -2.20 -16.70
CA ALA A 121 9.26 -1.77 -18.10
C ALA A 121 8.07 -0.80 -18.33
N ALA A 122 7.10 -0.77 -17.43
CA ALA A 122 5.90 0.03 -17.56
C ALA A 122 6.16 1.53 -17.29
N LYS A 123 5.46 2.38 -18.04
CA LYS A 123 5.46 3.84 -17.88
C LYS A 123 4.12 4.32 -17.35
N GLY A 124 4.12 5.47 -16.68
CA GLY A 124 2.91 6.11 -16.17
C GLY A 124 2.31 5.42 -14.94
N ILE A 125 3.09 4.60 -14.25
CA ILE A 125 2.70 3.93 -13.02
C ILE A 125 3.69 4.28 -11.90
N VAL A 126 3.23 4.21 -10.65
CA VAL A 126 4.13 4.35 -9.49
C VAL A 126 4.03 3.11 -8.63
N LEU A 127 5.11 2.30 -8.61
CA LEU A 127 5.23 1.21 -7.66
C LEU A 127 5.41 1.78 -6.26
N ALA A 128 4.36 1.69 -5.44
CA ALA A 128 4.30 2.31 -4.13
C ALA A 128 4.66 1.35 -3.00
N GLY A 129 4.55 0.05 -3.21
CA GLY A 129 4.83 -0.89 -2.13
C GLY A 129 4.38 -2.32 -2.38
N LEU A 130 4.31 -3.05 -1.29
CA LEU A 130 3.82 -4.42 -1.22
C LEU A 130 2.69 -4.50 -0.20
N TYR A 131 1.74 -5.38 -0.47
CA TYR A 131 0.57 -5.58 0.36
C TYR A 131 0.41 -7.07 0.68
N SER A 132 0.12 -7.40 1.92
CA SER A 132 -0.31 -8.74 2.33
C SER A 132 -1.58 -8.64 3.18
N HIS A 133 -2.29 -9.76 3.27
CA HIS A 133 -3.39 -9.89 4.22
C HIS A 133 -3.37 -11.29 4.83
N ALA A 134 -3.00 -11.37 6.11
CA ALA A 134 -3.01 -12.60 6.90
C ALA A 134 -4.43 -13.07 7.27
N GLY A 135 -5.30 -13.29 6.26
CA GLY A 135 -6.70 -13.71 6.48
C GLY A 135 -6.85 -15.09 7.14
N HIS A 136 -5.80 -15.90 7.16
CA HIS A 136 -5.78 -17.18 7.87
C HIS A 136 -5.45 -17.04 9.37
N SER A 137 -5.18 -15.81 9.87
CA SER A 137 -5.02 -15.52 11.31
C SER A 137 -6.28 -15.79 12.12
N TYR A 138 -7.44 -15.79 11.47
CA TYR A 138 -8.71 -16.15 12.10
C TYR A 138 -8.78 -17.61 12.54
N ALA A 139 -7.87 -18.48 12.08
CA ALA A 139 -7.75 -19.86 12.57
C ALA A 139 -6.94 -19.96 13.88
N GLY A 140 -6.13 -18.95 14.20
CA GLY A 140 -5.39 -18.86 15.46
C GLY A 140 -6.32 -18.65 16.64
N ARG A 141 -5.88 -19.04 17.84
CA ARG A 141 -6.72 -18.99 19.06
C ARG A 141 -6.08 -18.17 20.19
N SER A 142 -4.89 -17.62 19.98
CA SER A 142 -4.17 -16.84 20.98
C SER A 142 -3.62 -15.52 20.41
N ARG A 143 -3.27 -14.58 21.31
CA ARG A 143 -2.51 -13.37 20.96
C ARG A 143 -1.16 -13.72 20.33
N GLY A 144 -0.51 -14.79 20.82
CA GLY A 144 0.75 -15.27 20.28
C GLY A 144 0.65 -15.75 18.84
N ASP A 145 -0.40 -16.51 18.50
CA ASP A 145 -0.66 -16.92 17.11
C ASP A 145 -0.78 -15.71 16.18
N ALA A 146 -1.48 -14.67 16.63
CA ALA A 146 -1.66 -13.45 15.86
C ALA A 146 -0.35 -12.66 15.69
N LEU A 147 0.49 -12.60 16.72
CA LEU A 147 1.80 -11.93 16.65
C LEU A 147 2.80 -12.69 15.78
N ARG A 148 2.86 -14.01 15.90
CA ARG A 148 3.65 -14.86 15.00
C ARG A 148 3.24 -14.62 13.55
N MET A 149 1.93 -14.62 13.28
CA MET A 149 1.44 -14.44 11.91
C MET A 149 1.67 -13.02 11.37
N LEU A 150 1.62 -12.00 12.23
CA LEU A 150 2.05 -10.65 11.88
C LEU A 150 3.55 -10.62 11.51
N GLY A 151 4.39 -11.30 12.29
CA GLY A 151 5.81 -11.45 12.01
C GLY A 151 6.06 -12.15 10.67
N GLU A 152 5.32 -13.21 10.36
CA GLU A 152 5.37 -13.90 9.07
C GLU A 152 4.96 -12.99 7.91
N GLU A 153 3.90 -12.19 8.10
CA GLU A 153 3.41 -11.25 7.10
C GLU A 153 4.45 -10.16 6.79
N ILE A 154 5.04 -9.55 7.82
CA ILE A 154 6.08 -8.54 7.68
C ILE A 154 7.35 -9.15 7.06
N GLY A 155 7.77 -10.33 7.52
CA GLY A 155 8.94 -11.03 6.99
C GLY A 155 8.79 -11.38 5.51
N ALA A 156 7.60 -11.83 5.09
CA ALA A 156 7.32 -12.10 3.68
C ALA A 156 7.35 -10.82 2.83
N LEU A 157 6.77 -9.72 3.31
CA LEU A 157 6.85 -8.44 2.61
C LEU A 157 8.27 -7.87 2.56
N GLY A 158 9.08 -8.08 3.60
CA GLY A 158 10.49 -7.69 3.64
C GLY A 158 11.30 -8.38 2.53
N ARG A 159 11.23 -9.71 2.45
CA ARG A 159 11.88 -10.47 1.36
C ARG A 159 11.33 -10.09 -0.02
N GLY A 160 10.01 -9.87 -0.12
CA GLY A 160 9.40 -9.36 -1.35
C GLY A 160 9.97 -7.99 -1.76
N ALA A 161 10.20 -7.08 -0.81
CA ALA A 161 10.77 -5.78 -1.06
C ALA A 161 12.23 -5.86 -1.54
N GLU A 162 13.03 -6.76 -0.95
CA GLU A 162 14.39 -7.06 -1.43
C GLU A 162 14.35 -7.53 -2.90
N ARG A 163 13.46 -8.47 -3.22
CA ARG A 163 13.29 -8.97 -4.60
C ARG A 163 12.88 -7.87 -5.59
N VAL A 164 12.03 -6.94 -5.15
CA VAL A 164 11.66 -5.76 -5.96
C VAL A 164 12.88 -4.85 -6.15
N ARG A 165 13.66 -4.58 -5.10
CA ARG A 165 14.85 -3.71 -5.18
C ARG A 165 15.94 -4.27 -6.07
N GLU A 166 16.14 -5.58 -6.12
CA GLU A 166 17.02 -6.21 -7.12
C GLU A 166 16.64 -5.82 -8.57
N GLY A 167 15.34 -5.64 -8.81
CA GLY A 167 14.81 -5.22 -10.10
C GLY A 167 14.83 -3.71 -10.33
N PHE A 168 14.69 -2.87 -9.28
CA PHE A 168 14.43 -1.44 -9.42
C PHE A 168 15.52 -0.50 -8.86
N GLY A 169 16.41 -0.99 -8.00
CA GLY A 169 17.37 -0.20 -7.24
C GLY A 169 17.03 -0.15 -5.75
N ASP A 170 18.07 -0.04 -4.90
CA ASP A 170 17.93 -0.05 -3.44
C ASP A 170 17.30 1.23 -2.88
N GLU A 171 17.40 2.33 -3.61
CA GLU A 171 16.82 3.63 -3.27
C GLU A 171 15.28 3.67 -3.36
N LEU A 172 14.66 2.62 -3.93
CA LEU A 172 13.22 2.56 -4.05
C LEU A 172 12.56 2.45 -2.66
N GLY A 173 11.87 3.53 -2.28
CA GLY A 173 11.01 3.57 -1.11
C GLY A 173 9.74 2.74 -1.33
N LEU A 174 9.53 1.72 -0.52
CA LEU A 174 8.40 0.80 -0.62
C LEU A 174 7.60 0.82 0.69
N VAL A 175 6.29 1.04 0.58
CA VAL A 175 5.36 0.88 1.70
C VAL A 175 5.04 -0.60 1.88
N LEU A 176 5.23 -1.13 3.09
CA LEU A 176 4.79 -2.49 3.44
C LEU A 176 3.45 -2.40 4.16
N SER A 177 2.38 -2.87 3.51
CA SER A 177 1.04 -2.84 4.07
C SER A 177 0.61 -4.25 4.48
N VAL A 178 0.39 -4.42 5.78
CA VAL A 178 0.06 -5.70 6.43
C VAL A 178 -1.23 -5.56 7.24
N GLY A 179 -1.85 -6.68 7.59
CA GLY A 179 -2.84 -6.71 8.64
C GLY A 179 -4.12 -7.46 8.32
N ALA A 180 -4.65 -8.09 9.37
CA ALA A 180 -5.99 -8.60 9.53
C ALA A 180 -6.48 -8.20 10.93
N SER A 181 -7.77 -8.29 11.23
CA SER A 181 -8.29 -7.87 12.55
C SER A 181 -7.55 -8.54 13.72
N PRO A 182 -7.27 -9.86 13.71
CA PRO A 182 -6.49 -10.48 14.79
C PRO A 182 -5.07 -9.92 14.91
N THR A 183 -4.34 -9.77 13.79
CA THR A 183 -2.95 -9.32 13.79
C THR A 183 -2.83 -7.83 14.16
N ALA A 184 -3.74 -6.99 13.69
CA ALA A 184 -3.78 -5.57 14.03
C ALA A 184 -4.10 -5.33 15.51
N LEU A 185 -5.05 -6.10 16.07
CA LEU A 185 -5.37 -6.01 17.50
C LEU A 185 -4.19 -6.45 18.37
N ALA A 186 -3.53 -7.54 17.99
CA ALA A 186 -2.35 -8.03 18.71
C ALA A 186 -1.19 -7.02 18.67
N ALA A 187 -0.98 -6.35 17.52
CA ALA A 187 0.01 -5.28 17.38
C ALA A 187 -0.30 -4.07 18.27
N ARG A 188 -1.57 -3.67 18.39
CA ARG A 188 -1.97 -2.57 19.26
C ARG A 188 -1.61 -2.86 20.72
N GLY A 189 -1.92 -4.06 21.19
CA GLY A 189 -1.52 -4.46 22.54
C GLY A 189 -0.01 -4.39 22.75
N LEU A 190 0.82 -4.62 21.73
CA LEU A 190 2.27 -4.45 21.87
C LEU A 190 2.67 -3.00 22.10
N ALA A 191 2.07 -2.06 21.36
CA ALA A 191 2.35 -0.63 21.54
C ALA A 191 1.93 -0.14 22.93
N ASP A 192 0.88 -0.75 23.50
CA ASP A 192 0.43 -0.49 24.87
C ASP A 192 1.39 -1.13 25.91
N ASP A 193 1.82 -2.38 25.71
CA ASP A 193 2.78 -3.09 26.59
C ASP A 193 4.18 -2.42 26.63
N VAL A 194 4.63 -1.76 25.56
CA VAL A 194 5.92 -1.02 25.60
C VAL A 194 5.88 0.17 26.57
N ASN A 195 4.69 0.66 26.93
CA ASN A 195 4.52 1.72 27.92
C ASN A 195 4.34 1.19 29.36
N ASP A 196 3.97 -0.07 29.53
CA ASP A 196 3.81 -0.74 30.82
C ASP A 196 4.76 -1.94 30.88
N ALA A 197 6.03 -1.66 31.18
CA ALA A 197 7.06 -2.68 31.33
C ALA A 197 6.87 -3.45 32.65
N ASP A 198 5.92 -4.39 32.70
CA ASP A 198 5.78 -5.41 33.76
C ASP A 198 4.81 -6.54 33.32
N ASP A 199 5.08 -7.26 32.23
CA ASP A 199 4.38 -8.53 31.96
C ASP A 199 5.34 -9.63 31.47
N ASP A 200 5.57 -10.59 32.36
CA ASP A 200 6.39 -11.81 32.24
C ASP A 200 5.73 -12.87 31.34
N ASP A 201 5.65 -12.63 30.03
CA ASP A 201 5.25 -13.67 29.06
C ASP A 201 6.42 -14.04 28.14
N ASP A 202 7.25 -14.97 28.63
CA ASP A 202 8.51 -15.44 28.04
C ASP A 202 8.31 -16.05 26.62
N ASP A 203 7.12 -16.59 26.35
CA ASP A 203 6.75 -17.18 25.06
C ASP A 203 6.59 -16.16 23.92
N MET A 204 6.52 -14.86 24.21
CA MET A 204 6.31 -13.81 23.20
C MET A 204 7.51 -12.87 23.01
N ALA A 205 8.59 -13.08 23.75
CA ALA A 205 9.73 -12.17 23.78
C ALA A 205 10.43 -12.04 22.41
N ALA A 206 10.51 -13.14 21.64
CA ALA A 206 11.17 -13.17 20.33
C ALA A 206 10.38 -12.36 19.27
N GLU A 207 9.07 -12.54 19.21
CA GLU A 207 8.16 -11.82 18.31
C GLU A 207 8.08 -10.35 18.69
N LYS A 208 7.97 -10.03 20.00
CA LYS A 208 8.02 -8.64 20.51
C LYS A 208 9.30 -7.94 20.08
N SER A 209 10.46 -8.58 20.27
CA SER A 209 11.78 -8.04 19.90
C SER A 209 11.90 -7.81 18.39
N THR A 210 11.41 -8.76 17.58
CA THR A 210 11.46 -8.68 16.11
C THR A 210 10.58 -7.56 15.58
N LEU A 211 9.34 -7.47 16.05
CA LEU A 211 8.38 -6.44 15.64
C LEU A 211 8.80 -5.04 16.08
N THR A 212 9.40 -4.92 17.28
CA THR A 212 9.91 -3.63 17.77
C THR A 212 11.05 -3.12 16.90
N LYS A 213 12.01 -3.99 16.53
CA LYS A 213 13.11 -3.63 15.63
C LYS A 213 12.61 -3.16 14.26
N LEU A 214 11.61 -3.86 13.70
CA LEU A 214 10.96 -3.50 12.44
C LEU A 214 10.24 -2.16 12.51
N ALA A 215 9.55 -1.85 13.63
CA ALA A 215 8.86 -0.58 13.83
C ALA A 215 9.82 0.61 14.03
N SER A 216 11.02 0.39 14.57
CA SER A 216 12.04 1.42 14.80
C SER A 216 12.93 1.73 13.58
N THR A 217 12.74 1.06 12.44
CA THR A 217 13.51 1.33 11.22
C THR A 217 12.93 2.55 10.50
N PRO A 218 13.67 3.67 10.33
CA PRO A 218 13.10 4.90 9.80
C PRO A 218 12.69 4.77 8.33
N SER A 219 11.45 5.11 8.02
CA SER A 219 10.99 5.36 6.66
C SER A 219 11.61 6.66 6.14
N SER A 220 12.51 6.58 5.16
CA SER A 220 13.00 7.74 4.43
C SER A 220 11.86 8.37 3.62
N THR A 221 11.21 9.38 4.16
CA THR A 221 10.32 10.26 3.40
C THR A 221 11.17 11.13 2.47
N SER A 222 11.30 10.75 1.20
CA SER A 222 11.83 11.66 0.18
C SER A 222 10.78 12.72 -0.15
N ASN A 223 11.06 13.94 0.28
CA ASN A 223 10.25 15.11 -0.02
C ASN A 223 10.64 15.57 -1.43
N ASN A 224 9.98 15.04 -2.47
CA ASN A 224 10.23 15.46 -3.84
C ASN A 224 9.26 16.58 -4.24
N SER A 225 9.62 17.82 -3.88
CA SER A 225 8.96 19.02 -4.42
C SER A 225 9.24 19.13 -5.93
N PRO A 226 8.25 19.50 -6.76
CA PRO A 226 8.49 19.71 -8.18
C PRO A 226 9.42 20.93 -8.42
N PRO A 227 10.30 20.89 -9.43
CA PRO A 227 11.16 22.03 -9.76
C PRO A 227 10.33 23.20 -10.30
N GLU A 228 10.61 24.41 -9.81
CA GLU A 228 10.01 25.66 -10.25
C GLU A 228 10.19 25.85 -11.77
N ALA A 229 9.11 26.27 -12.44
CA ALA A 229 9.10 26.61 -13.84
C ALA A 229 9.98 27.84 -14.10
N SER A 230 11.09 27.65 -14.80
CA SER A 230 11.96 28.73 -15.28
C SER A 230 11.20 29.62 -16.28
N THR A 231 10.89 30.84 -15.85
CA THR A 231 10.36 31.90 -16.71
C THR A 231 11.46 32.39 -17.67
N ARG A 232 11.34 32.06 -18.97
CA ARG A 232 12.09 32.74 -20.03
C ARG A 232 11.40 34.06 -20.39
N PRO A 233 12.11 35.20 -20.44
CA PRO A 233 11.55 36.42 -21.04
C PRO A 233 11.56 36.34 -22.58
N ALA A 234 10.52 36.93 -23.16
CA ALA A 234 10.19 36.92 -24.59
C ALA A 234 11.23 37.65 -25.47
N SER A 235 11.47 37.10 -26.66
CA SER A 235 12.22 37.72 -27.75
C SER A 235 11.41 38.84 -28.43
N PRO A 236 12.01 39.99 -28.78
CA PRO A 236 11.31 41.05 -29.51
C PRO A 236 11.20 40.72 -31.00
N GLY A 237 10.01 40.93 -31.57
CA GLY A 237 9.74 40.78 -33.00
C GLY A 237 10.38 41.88 -33.87
N PRO A 238 10.46 41.68 -35.20
CA PRO A 238 11.21 42.58 -36.07
C PRO A 238 10.41 43.82 -36.47
N THR A 239 11.10 44.95 -36.55
CA THR A 239 10.72 46.14 -37.33
C THR A 239 11.35 46.09 -38.71
#